data_AF-A0A9D2R8L6-F1
#
_entry.id   AF-A0A9D2R8L6-F1
#
_cell.length_a   1.000
_cell.length_b   1.000
_cell.length_c   1.000
_cell.angle_alpha   90.00
_cell.angle_beta   90.00
_cell.angle_gamma   90.00
#
_symmetry.space_group_name_H-M   'P 1'
#
loop_
_entity.id
_entity.type
_entity.pdbx_description
1 polymer ?
#
loop_
_entity_poly.entity_id
_entity_poly.type
_entity_poly.pdbx_seq_one_letter_code
_entity_poly.pdbx_strand_id
1 'polypeptide(L)'
;MTELYHLIASCNPNRQTLILTALEGEAKGEKAFVVDGVLQWESKKGGFFSQISDTLPDVSAPGIITENNTRIFCEFPAHEQKLVICGAGHVSIPVIQIGRMIGCTVTVLEDRPKFADNARRAGADTVLCEPFEEGLKKIPGDPDTYFIIVTRGHRYDQVCLEKIMKKEHAYIGMMGSRARTVKVKQALLEQGADPQVLESVHTPIGLPIGGETPEEIGVSIIAEVIQEKNRCRKRGGFTKEILRAILDEKDKDIKKVLATIVTKKGSSPREAGTKMLVYQDGRTVGTIGGGCLEADIIQRSLRLMSQENLSLVLHHADMTGKDAEDEGMVCGGMVDVLLEVL
;
A
#
# COMPACT_ATOMS: atom_id res chain seq x y z
N MET A 1 -17.73 -11.69 -10.61
CA MET A 1 -16.37 -11.15 -10.41
C MET A 1 -16.38 -9.72 -9.89
N THR A 2 -17.17 -8.80 -10.44
CA THR A 2 -17.26 -7.39 -9.98
C THR A 2 -17.52 -7.23 -8.48
N GLU A 3 -18.35 -8.08 -7.90
CA GLU A 3 -18.64 -8.12 -6.45
C GLU A 3 -17.37 -8.24 -5.58
N LEU A 4 -16.41 -9.08 -5.99
CA LEU A 4 -15.12 -9.22 -5.30
C LEU A 4 -14.39 -7.88 -5.21
N TYR A 5 -14.36 -7.12 -6.31
CA TYR A 5 -13.65 -5.84 -6.35
C TYR A 5 -14.33 -4.77 -5.51
N HIS A 6 -15.66 -4.80 -5.38
CA HIS A 6 -16.38 -3.97 -4.41
C HIS A 6 -16.04 -4.34 -2.96
N LEU A 7 -16.00 -5.64 -2.64
CA LEU A 7 -15.60 -6.12 -1.30
C LEU A 7 -14.17 -5.68 -0.94
N ILE A 8 -13.25 -5.77 -1.89
CA ILE A 8 -11.87 -5.30 -1.74
C ILE A 8 -11.84 -3.78 -1.52
N ALA A 9 -12.61 -3.01 -2.29
CA ALA A 9 -12.65 -1.55 -2.15
C ALA A 9 -13.27 -1.07 -0.83
N SER A 10 -14.16 -1.86 -0.23
CA SER A 10 -14.83 -1.56 1.05
C SER A 10 -14.24 -2.29 2.25
N CYS A 11 -13.06 -2.91 2.12
CA CYS A 11 -12.50 -3.72 3.19
C CYS A 11 -12.18 -2.87 4.44
N ASN A 12 -12.45 -3.43 5.62
CA ASN A 12 -12.05 -2.79 6.87
C ASN A 12 -10.53 -2.98 7.09
N PRO A 13 -9.72 -1.91 7.14
CA PRO A 13 -8.27 -2.02 7.28
C PRO A 13 -7.82 -2.65 8.61
N ASN A 14 -8.70 -2.66 9.61
CA ASN A 14 -8.43 -3.21 10.94
C ASN A 14 -8.65 -4.73 11.03
N ARG A 15 -9.17 -5.36 9.97
CA ARG A 15 -9.42 -6.82 9.92
C ARG A 15 -8.44 -7.47 8.96
N GLN A 16 -8.04 -8.71 9.25
CA GLN A 16 -7.20 -9.47 8.32
C GLN A 16 -8.07 -9.89 7.14
N THR A 17 -7.72 -9.42 5.95
CA THR A 17 -8.45 -9.74 4.72
C THR A 17 -7.50 -10.43 3.74
N LEU A 18 -7.93 -11.56 3.20
CA LEU A 18 -7.21 -12.32 2.18
C LEU A 18 -8.06 -12.44 0.91
N ILE A 19 -7.40 -12.32 -0.24
CA ILE A 19 -7.91 -12.74 -1.54
C ILE A 19 -7.15 -14.00 -1.92
N LEU A 20 -7.89 -15.06 -2.20
CA LEU A 20 -7.34 -16.33 -2.62
C LEU A 20 -7.65 -16.54 -4.10
N THR A 21 -6.69 -17.07 -4.85
CA THR A 21 -6.88 -17.47 -6.26
C THR A 21 -6.29 -18.84 -6.49
N ALA A 22 -7.10 -19.80 -6.94
CA ALA A 22 -6.60 -21.11 -7.34
C ALA A 22 -5.89 -20.99 -8.70
N LEU A 23 -4.63 -21.45 -8.77
CA LEU A 23 -3.77 -21.23 -9.95
C LEU A 23 -3.83 -22.36 -10.97
N GLU A 24 -4.31 -23.53 -10.58
CA GLU A 24 -4.24 -24.75 -11.39
C GLU A 24 -5.35 -25.75 -11.05
N GLY A 25 -5.39 -26.86 -11.79
CA GLY A 25 -6.40 -27.90 -11.65
C GLY A 25 -7.78 -27.48 -12.16
N GLU A 26 -8.82 -28.22 -11.76
CA GLU A 26 -10.21 -27.94 -12.14
C GLU A 26 -10.74 -26.65 -11.51
N ALA A 27 -10.16 -26.23 -10.38
CA ALA A 27 -10.48 -25.00 -9.69
C ALA A 27 -9.77 -23.76 -10.25
N LYS A 28 -8.96 -23.90 -11.31
CA LYS A 28 -8.15 -22.82 -11.87
C LYS A 28 -9.01 -21.57 -12.14
N GLY A 29 -8.63 -20.45 -11.53
CA GLY A 29 -9.33 -19.17 -11.65
C GLY A 29 -10.47 -18.96 -10.66
N GLU A 30 -10.83 -19.97 -9.86
CA GLU A 30 -11.69 -19.75 -8.70
C GLU A 30 -11.01 -18.77 -7.75
N LYS A 31 -11.82 -17.92 -7.11
CA LYS A 31 -11.37 -16.94 -6.11
C LYS A 31 -12.22 -16.97 -4.86
N ALA A 32 -11.62 -16.54 -3.76
CA ALA A 32 -12.33 -16.33 -2.49
C ALA A 32 -11.88 -15.04 -1.81
N PHE A 33 -12.80 -14.46 -1.04
CA PHE A 33 -12.57 -13.34 -0.14
C PHE A 33 -12.79 -13.82 1.29
N VAL A 34 -11.75 -13.71 2.11
CA VAL A 34 -11.73 -14.24 3.47
C VAL A 34 -11.45 -13.09 4.43
N VAL A 35 -12.20 -13.02 5.53
CA VAL A 35 -12.01 -12.01 6.58
C VAL A 35 -11.89 -12.70 7.92
N ASP A 36 -10.78 -12.46 8.62
CA ASP A 36 -10.40 -13.08 9.90
C ASP A 36 -10.59 -14.61 9.90
N GLY A 37 -10.08 -15.25 8.84
CA GLY A 37 -10.16 -16.71 8.67
C GLY A 37 -11.52 -17.26 8.22
N VAL A 38 -12.53 -16.40 8.00
CA VAL A 38 -13.88 -16.84 7.58
C VAL A 38 -14.14 -16.49 6.12
N LEU A 39 -14.56 -17.48 5.33
CA LEU A 39 -15.01 -17.29 3.95
C LEU A 39 -16.22 -16.35 3.90
N GLN A 40 -16.08 -15.20 3.25
CA GLN A 40 -17.17 -14.23 3.07
C GLN A 40 -17.75 -14.26 1.66
N TRP A 41 -16.93 -14.60 0.66
CA TRP A 41 -17.35 -14.67 -0.74
C TRP A 41 -16.48 -15.67 -1.50
N GLU A 42 -17.06 -16.32 -2.49
CA GLU A 42 -16.39 -17.22 -3.42
C GLU A 42 -16.92 -17.01 -4.84
N SER A 43 -16.07 -17.18 -5.84
CA SER A 43 -16.45 -16.99 -7.25
C SER A 43 -17.38 -18.09 -7.75
N LYS A 44 -17.37 -19.27 -7.10
CA LYS A 44 -18.17 -20.44 -7.47
C LYS A 44 -18.71 -21.09 -6.20
N LYS A 45 -20.02 -20.98 -6.00
CA LYS A 45 -20.69 -21.52 -4.81
C LYS A 45 -20.55 -23.03 -4.72
N GLY A 46 -20.09 -23.56 -3.59
CA GLY A 46 -19.80 -25.00 -3.45
C GLY A 46 -18.57 -25.47 -4.23
N GLY A 47 -17.74 -24.54 -4.71
CA GLY A 47 -16.49 -24.83 -5.43
C GLY A 47 -15.36 -25.26 -4.49
N PHE A 48 -14.13 -25.08 -4.94
CA PHE A 48 -12.94 -25.49 -4.19
C PHE A 48 -12.83 -24.79 -2.83
N PHE A 49 -13.09 -23.47 -2.77
CA PHE A 49 -12.97 -22.71 -1.52
C PHE A 49 -14.04 -23.05 -0.47
N SER A 50 -15.24 -23.47 -0.90
CA SER A 50 -16.22 -24.08 0.01
C SER A 50 -15.71 -25.38 0.65
N GLN A 51 -14.92 -26.17 -0.08
CA GLN A 51 -14.42 -27.47 0.41
C GLN A 51 -13.27 -27.33 1.41
N ILE A 52 -12.57 -26.20 1.38
CA ILE A 52 -11.46 -25.89 2.29
C ILE A 52 -11.83 -24.77 3.29
N SER A 53 -13.11 -24.49 3.51
CA SER A 53 -13.56 -23.38 4.37
C SER A 53 -13.07 -23.51 5.82
N ASP A 54 -12.85 -24.74 6.28
CA ASP A 54 -12.38 -25.05 7.64
C ASP A 54 -10.85 -25.08 7.76
N THR A 55 -10.14 -25.13 6.62
CA THR A 55 -8.67 -25.14 6.53
C THR A 55 -8.13 -23.95 5.73
N LEU A 56 -8.87 -22.83 5.73
CA LEU A 56 -8.44 -21.61 5.06
C LEU A 56 -7.07 -21.16 5.59
N PRO A 57 -6.21 -20.65 4.70
CA PRO A 57 -4.85 -20.33 5.07
C PRO A 57 -4.74 -19.11 5.98
N ASP A 58 -3.89 -19.24 6.99
CA ASP A 58 -3.41 -18.11 7.79
C ASP A 58 -1.99 -17.73 7.35
N VAL A 59 -1.90 -16.73 6.49
CA VAL A 59 -0.64 -16.21 5.96
C VAL A 59 -0.45 -14.75 6.32
N SER A 60 0.82 -14.34 6.43
CA SER A 60 1.21 -12.97 6.81
C SER A 60 1.81 -12.14 5.66
N ALA A 61 2.07 -12.77 4.50
CA ALA A 61 2.61 -12.12 3.31
C ALA A 61 2.07 -12.77 2.02
N PRO A 62 1.99 -12.03 0.90
CA PRO A 62 1.59 -12.59 -0.38
C PRO A 62 2.48 -13.75 -0.79
N GLY A 63 1.89 -14.79 -1.35
CA GLY A 63 2.64 -15.97 -1.75
C GLY A 63 1.75 -17.11 -2.21
N ILE A 64 2.38 -18.22 -2.55
CA ILE A 64 1.69 -19.44 -2.95
C ILE A 64 1.77 -20.46 -1.83
N ILE A 65 0.62 -21.03 -1.51
CA ILE A 65 0.50 -22.22 -0.68
C ILE A 65 -0.08 -23.37 -1.52
N THR A 66 -0.07 -24.58 -0.97
CA THR A 66 -0.73 -25.73 -1.57
C THR A 66 -1.70 -26.33 -0.57
N GLU A 67 -2.96 -26.46 -0.96
CA GLU A 67 -4.00 -27.14 -0.19
C GLU A 67 -4.74 -28.11 -1.11
N ASN A 68 -5.01 -29.33 -0.67
CA ASN A 68 -5.67 -30.38 -1.48
C ASN A 68 -5.08 -30.51 -2.91
N ASN A 69 -3.75 -30.56 -3.02
CA ASN A 69 -3.00 -30.61 -4.29
C ASN A 69 -3.24 -29.46 -5.28
N THR A 70 -3.82 -28.35 -4.81
CA THR A 70 -4.06 -27.15 -5.63
C THR A 70 -3.19 -26.01 -5.11
N ARG A 71 -2.37 -25.41 -5.98
CA ARG A 71 -1.66 -24.17 -5.64
C ARG A 71 -2.63 -22.99 -5.57
N ILE A 72 -2.58 -22.27 -4.45
CA ILE A 72 -3.40 -21.09 -4.18
C ILE A 72 -2.47 -19.91 -4.02
N PHE A 73 -2.70 -18.86 -4.82
CA PHE A 73 -2.10 -17.56 -4.56
C PHE A 73 -2.92 -16.82 -3.50
N CYS A 74 -2.27 -16.49 -2.39
CA CYS A 74 -2.81 -15.71 -1.31
C CYS A 74 -2.28 -14.29 -1.41
N GLU A 75 -3.17 -13.31 -1.42
CA GLU A 75 -2.80 -11.89 -1.42
C GLU A 75 -3.72 -11.06 -0.52
N PHE A 76 -3.38 -9.79 -0.35
CA PHE A 76 -4.08 -8.88 0.56
C PHE A 76 -4.60 -7.69 -0.24
N PRO A 77 -5.69 -7.03 0.21
CA PRO A 77 -6.04 -5.71 -0.30
C PRO A 77 -4.86 -4.74 -0.13
N ALA A 78 -4.67 -3.82 -1.08
CA ALA A 78 -3.72 -2.74 -0.88
C ALA A 78 -4.29 -1.78 0.18
N HIS A 79 -3.42 -1.32 1.08
CA HIS A 79 -3.80 -0.30 2.05
C HIS A 79 -3.46 1.09 1.53
N GLU A 80 -4.34 2.03 1.78
CA GLU A 80 -4.07 3.44 1.53
C GLU A 80 -3.11 3.96 2.62
N GLN A 81 -1.91 4.37 2.22
CA GLN A 81 -0.98 5.03 3.13
C GLN A 81 -1.51 6.44 3.42
N LYS A 82 -1.88 6.69 4.68
CA LYS A 82 -2.41 7.99 5.12
C LYS A 82 -1.31 8.73 5.86
N LEU A 83 -0.80 9.81 5.27
CA LEU A 83 0.20 10.65 5.89
C LEU A 83 -0.49 11.84 6.56
N VAL A 84 -0.47 11.88 7.89
CA VAL A 84 -1.08 12.95 8.68
C VAL A 84 0.01 13.82 9.26
N ILE A 85 0.10 15.06 8.81
CA ILE A 85 1.18 15.99 9.14
C ILE A 85 0.64 17.09 10.07
N CYS A 86 1.15 17.13 11.29
CA CYS A 86 0.88 18.19 12.26
C CYS A 86 1.91 19.31 12.10
N GLY A 87 1.52 20.38 11.43
CA GLY A 87 2.33 21.56 11.14
C GLY A 87 2.63 21.67 9.66
N ALA A 88 2.57 22.89 9.12
CA ALA A 88 2.84 23.19 7.71
C ALA A 88 4.03 24.16 7.56
N GLY A 89 5.07 23.99 8.38
CA GLY A 89 6.33 24.74 8.27
C GLY A 89 7.14 24.37 7.03
N HIS A 90 8.32 24.97 6.86
CA HIS A 90 9.16 24.76 5.67
C HIS A 90 9.51 23.28 5.44
N VAL A 91 9.79 22.52 6.50
CA VAL A 91 10.07 21.07 6.42
C VAL A 91 8.85 20.27 5.94
N SER A 92 7.63 20.69 6.27
CA SER A 92 6.41 19.98 5.89
C SER A 92 6.18 20.00 4.37
N ILE A 93 6.65 21.03 3.66
CA ILE A 93 6.42 21.21 2.23
C ILE A 93 7.00 20.05 1.40
N PRO A 94 8.31 19.72 1.50
CA PRO A 94 8.87 18.56 0.81
C PRO A 94 8.25 17.24 1.30
N VAL A 95 7.91 17.11 2.59
CA VAL A 95 7.23 15.91 3.11
C VAL A 95 5.87 15.72 2.43
N ILE A 96 5.08 16.78 2.23
CA ILE A 96 3.81 16.74 1.49
C ILE A 96 4.06 16.30 0.06
N GLN A 97 4.99 16.95 -0.65
CA GLN A 97 5.25 16.71 -2.07
C GLN A 97 5.75 15.28 -2.31
N ILE A 98 6.73 14.82 -1.54
CA ILE A 98 7.26 13.46 -1.65
C ILE A 98 6.20 12.45 -1.22
N GLY A 99 5.44 12.72 -0.15
CA GLY A 99 4.33 11.87 0.30
C GLY A 99 3.29 11.64 -0.81
N ARG A 100 2.89 12.71 -1.51
CA ARG A 100 2.00 12.62 -2.68
C ARG A 100 2.65 11.83 -3.82
N MET A 101 3.93 12.09 -4.10
CA MET A 101 4.69 11.42 -5.16
C MET A 101 4.76 9.90 -4.96
N ILE A 102 4.83 9.42 -3.71
CA ILE A 102 4.84 7.98 -3.40
C ILE A 102 3.44 7.37 -3.23
N GLY A 103 2.39 8.13 -3.53
CA GLY A 103 1.00 7.65 -3.52
C GLY A 103 0.29 7.71 -2.17
N CYS A 104 0.82 8.45 -1.18
CA CYS A 104 0.11 8.66 0.08
C CYS A 104 -1.03 9.67 -0.09
N THR A 105 -2.09 9.47 0.68
CA THR A 105 -3.11 10.50 0.91
C THR A 105 -2.64 11.38 2.06
N VAL A 106 -2.45 12.66 1.78
CA VAL A 106 -1.80 13.60 2.69
C VAL A 106 -2.83 14.53 3.33
N THR A 107 -2.96 14.44 4.65
CA THR A 107 -3.75 15.35 5.47
C THR A 107 -2.83 16.24 6.29
N VAL A 108 -3.02 17.55 6.26
CA VAL A 108 -2.21 18.51 7.00
C VAL A 108 -3.07 19.26 7.99
N LEU A 109 -2.60 19.36 9.23
CA LEU A 109 -3.17 20.21 10.28
C LEU A 109 -2.27 21.41 10.49
N GLU A 110 -2.85 22.61 10.48
CA GLU A 110 -2.11 23.85 10.71
C GLU A 110 -3.04 24.94 11.20
N ASP A 111 -2.74 25.58 12.33
CA ASP A 111 -3.61 26.59 12.94
C ASP A 111 -3.40 28.01 12.37
N ARG A 112 -2.37 28.21 11.52
CA ARG A 112 -2.07 29.49 10.87
C ARG A 112 -2.50 29.49 9.40
N PRO A 113 -3.45 30.36 8.98
CA PRO A 113 -3.98 30.39 7.62
C PRO A 113 -2.94 30.42 6.50
N LYS A 114 -1.91 31.27 6.62
CA LYS A 114 -0.83 31.37 5.62
C LYS A 114 -0.10 30.05 5.38
N PHE A 115 0.16 29.29 6.44
CA PHE A 115 0.88 28.03 6.36
C PHE A 115 -0.05 26.90 5.87
N ALA A 116 -1.32 26.92 6.25
CA ALA A 116 -2.34 26.04 5.68
C ALA A 116 -2.45 26.24 4.16
N ASP A 117 -2.43 27.49 3.68
CA ASP A 117 -2.42 27.78 2.24
C ASP A 117 -1.14 27.29 1.53
N ASN A 118 0.02 27.33 2.19
CA ASN A 118 1.23 26.72 1.65
C ASN A 118 1.06 25.21 1.49
N ALA A 119 0.48 24.52 2.47
CA ALA A 119 0.23 23.08 2.39
C ALA A 119 -0.72 22.70 1.25
N ARG A 120 -1.78 23.50 1.03
CA ARG A 120 -2.68 23.34 -0.12
C ARG A 120 -1.92 23.48 -1.44
N ARG A 121 -1.10 24.53 -1.58
CA ARG A 121 -0.26 24.76 -2.76
C ARG A 121 0.79 23.67 -2.98
N ALA A 122 1.26 23.03 -1.91
CA ALA A 122 2.18 21.89 -1.99
C ALA A 122 1.51 20.58 -2.44
N GLY A 123 0.17 20.53 -2.52
CA GLY A 123 -0.58 19.40 -3.04
C GLY A 123 -1.18 18.46 -1.99
N ALA A 124 -1.30 18.90 -0.72
CA ALA A 124 -2.01 18.13 0.30
C ALA A 124 -3.47 17.88 -0.10
N ASP A 125 -3.94 16.64 0.04
CA ASP A 125 -5.31 16.23 -0.32
C ASP A 125 -6.35 16.86 0.62
N THR A 126 -6.00 17.05 1.89
CA THR A 126 -6.85 17.70 2.90
C THR A 126 -6.03 18.61 3.79
N VAL A 127 -6.53 19.82 4.06
CA VAL A 127 -5.89 20.77 4.99
C VAL A 127 -6.90 21.28 6.01
N LEU A 128 -6.71 20.89 7.26
CA LEU A 128 -7.50 21.31 8.42
C LEU A 128 -6.86 22.55 9.04
N CYS A 129 -7.45 23.72 8.75
CA CYS A 129 -6.96 25.01 9.24
C CYS A 129 -7.62 25.38 10.58
N GLU A 130 -7.25 24.69 11.65
CA GLU A 130 -7.85 24.82 12.98
C GLU A 130 -6.83 24.40 14.07
N PRO A 131 -7.11 24.63 15.37
CA PRO A 131 -6.23 24.15 16.43
C PRO A 131 -5.98 22.65 16.34
N PHE A 132 -4.73 22.22 16.56
CA PHE A 132 -4.31 20.81 16.41
C PHE A 132 -5.21 19.82 17.17
N GLU A 133 -5.63 20.17 18.38
CA GLU A 133 -6.52 19.34 19.19
C GLU A 133 -7.87 19.09 18.49
N GLU A 134 -8.47 20.11 17.90
CA GLU A 134 -9.77 19.99 17.22
C GLU A 134 -9.64 19.25 15.90
N GLY A 135 -8.59 19.54 15.12
CA GLY A 135 -8.33 18.83 13.87
C GLY A 135 -8.06 17.35 14.10
N LEU A 136 -7.31 16.98 15.14
CA LEU A 136 -7.02 15.57 15.46
C LEU A 136 -8.24 14.80 15.97
N LYS A 137 -9.29 15.46 16.48
CA LYS A 137 -10.57 14.77 16.80
C LYS A 137 -11.25 14.23 15.54
N LYS A 138 -11.06 14.90 14.40
CA LYS A 138 -11.65 14.53 13.10
C LYS A 138 -10.88 13.41 12.39
N ILE A 139 -9.70 13.05 12.90
CA ILE A 139 -8.83 12.03 12.32
C ILE A 139 -8.79 10.83 13.26
N PRO A 140 -9.50 9.72 12.98
CA PRO A 140 -9.56 8.58 13.89
C PRO A 140 -8.20 7.88 14.06
N GLY A 141 -7.42 7.76 12.99
CA GLY A 141 -6.25 6.88 12.92
C GLY A 141 -6.64 5.43 12.62
N ASP A 142 -5.72 4.68 12.02
CA ASP A 142 -5.82 3.26 11.71
C ASP A 142 -4.40 2.68 11.53
N PRO A 143 -4.24 1.36 11.34
CA PRO A 143 -2.94 0.72 11.20
C PRO A 143 -2.12 1.09 9.96
N ASP A 144 -2.64 1.95 9.08
CA ASP A 144 -1.96 2.45 7.89
C ASP A 144 -1.83 3.99 7.91
N THR A 145 -2.05 4.59 9.09
CA THR A 145 -1.90 6.02 9.36
C THR A 145 -0.51 6.33 9.93
N TYR A 146 0.21 7.21 9.25
CA TYR A 146 1.56 7.67 9.59
C TYR A 146 1.48 9.11 10.07
N PHE A 147 1.70 9.32 11.37
CA PHE A 147 1.65 10.65 11.97
C PHE A 147 3.04 11.31 11.99
N ILE A 148 3.12 12.51 11.42
CA ILE A 148 4.34 13.33 11.32
C ILE A 148 4.13 14.61 12.13
N ILE A 149 4.81 14.73 13.27
CA ILE A 149 4.71 15.87 14.18
C ILE A 149 5.88 16.82 13.90
N VAL A 150 5.61 17.90 13.16
CA VAL A 150 6.57 18.91 12.71
C VAL A 150 6.02 20.31 13.02
N THR A 151 5.55 20.51 14.25
CA THR A 151 4.84 21.73 14.64
C THR A 151 5.81 22.91 14.86
N ARG A 152 5.24 24.09 15.16
CA ARG A 152 5.97 25.34 15.43
C ARG A 152 6.54 25.45 16.85
N GLY A 153 6.41 24.45 17.72
CA GLY A 153 6.96 24.55 19.07
C GLY A 153 6.50 23.46 20.05
N HIS A 154 7.23 23.33 21.17
CA HIS A 154 7.17 22.18 22.08
C HIS A 154 5.78 21.94 22.67
N ARG A 155 5.07 23.04 22.99
CA ARG A 155 3.69 22.97 23.50
C ARG A 155 2.76 22.27 22.51
N TYR A 156 2.91 22.54 21.21
CA TYR A 156 2.05 21.96 20.18
C TYR A 156 2.45 20.53 19.84
N ASP A 157 3.74 20.19 19.91
CA ASP A 157 4.19 18.80 19.76
C ASP A 157 3.59 17.91 20.84
N GLN A 158 3.61 18.38 22.10
CA GLN A 158 3.02 17.66 23.23
C GLN A 158 1.51 17.44 23.02
N VAL A 159 0.75 18.49 22.65
CA VAL A 159 -0.69 18.38 22.36
C VAL A 159 -0.96 17.36 21.24
N CYS A 160 -0.16 17.37 20.17
CA CYS A 160 -0.32 16.42 19.08
C CYS A 160 -0.04 14.99 19.55
N LEU A 161 1.10 14.80 20.24
CA LEU A 161 1.52 13.47 20.69
C LEU A 161 0.52 12.85 21.67
N GLU A 162 0.02 13.61 22.65
CA GLU A 162 -1.01 13.17 23.60
C GLU A 162 -2.27 12.62 22.93
N LYS A 163 -2.70 13.27 21.84
CA LYS A 163 -3.91 12.89 21.10
C LYS A 163 -3.65 11.72 20.17
N ILE A 164 -2.49 11.69 19.52
CA ILE A 164 -2.11 10.67 18.54
C ILE A 164 -1.86 9.33 19.23
N MET A 165 -1.21 9.32 20.41
CA MET A 165 -0.93 8.09 21.15
C MET A 165 -2.17 7.28 21.54
N LYS A 166 -3.34 7.94 21.61
CA LYS A 166 -4.63 7.29 21.93
C LYS A 166 -5.33 6.73 20.70
N LYS A 167 -4.71 6.85 19.52
CA LYS A 167 -5.24 6.43 18.23
C LYS A 167 -4.44 5.24 17.73
N GLU A 168 -5.09 4.43 16.91
CA GLU A 168 -4.41 3.40 16.14
C GLU A 168 -3.54 4.07 15.06
N HIS A 169 -2.33 3.54 14.83
CA HIS A 169 -1.34 4.13 13.94
C HIS A 169 -0.33 3.10 13.45
N ALA A 170 0.25 3.35 12.28
CA ALA A 170 1.40 2.61 11.75
C ALA A 170 2.72 3.17 12.29
N TYR A 171 2.77 4.48 12.53
CA TYR A 171 4.01 5.21 12.80
C TYR A 171 3.71 6.55 13.47
N ILE A 172 4.56 6.93 14.44
CA ILE A 172 4.60 8.29 15.00
C ILE A 172 6.04 8.78 14.91
N GLY A 173 6.25 9.83 14.12
CA GLY A 173 7.50 10.55 14.03
C GLY A 173 7.35 11.94 14.60
N MET A 174 8.30 12.37 15.44
CA MET A 174 8.30 13.71 16.02
C MET A 174 9.62 14.42 15.79
N MET A 175 9.53 15.64 15.27
CA MET A 175 10.66 16.54 15.11
C MET A 175 11.05 17.14 16.46
N GLY A 176 12.34 17.05 16.81
CA GLY A 176 12.86 17.58 18.05
C GLY A 176 14.21 17.00 18.41
N SER A 177 15.05 17.77 19.13
CA SER A 177 16.31 17.25 19.65
C SER A 177 16.06 16.15 20.67
N ARG A 178 16.99 15.19 20.79
CA ARG A 178 16.91 14.10 21.78
C ARG A 178 16.58 14.63 23.19
N ALA A 179 17.26 15.70 23.62
CA ALA A 179 17.05 16.31 24.92
C ALA A 179 15.64 16.90 25.11
N ARG A 180 15.05 17.49 24.05
CA ARG A 180 13.69 18.02 24.10
C ARG A 180 12.67 16.89 24.15
N THR A 181 12.88 15.84 23.38
CA THR A 181 11.95 14.72 23.36
C THR A 181 11.94 13.94 24.66
N VAL A 182 13.08 13.79 25.35
CA VAL A 182 13.12 13.19 26.69
C VAL A 182 12.18 13.91 27.65
N LYS A 183 12.18 15.26 27.65
CA LYS A 183 11.29 16.05 28.52
C LYS A 183 9.81 15.85 28.17
N VAL A 184 9.47 15.82 26.88
CA VAL A 184 8.09 15.58 26.43
C VAL A 184 7.66 14.17 26.83
N LYS A 185 8.46 13.14 26.56
CA LYS A 185 8.15 11.75 26.95
C LYS A 185 7.98 11.61 28.46
N GLN A 186 8.83 12.25 29.26
CA GLN A 186 8.73 12.22 30.72
C GLN A 186 7.43 12.88 31.22
N ALA A 187 7.09 14.06 30.71
CA ALA A 187 5.83 14.73 31.08
C ALA A 187 4.60 13.88 30.72
N LEU A 188 4.66 13.12 29.63
CA LEU A 188 3.58 12.23 29.21
C LEU A 188 3.49 10.97 30.07
N LEU A 189 4.62 10.38 30.46
CA LEU A 189 4.66 9.26 31.41
C LEU A 189 4.03 9.65 32.75
N GLU A 190 4.36 10.85 33.26
CA GLU A 190 3.80 11.38 34.50
C GLU A 190 2.27 11.60 34.42
N GLN A 191 1.73 11.79 33.21
CA GLN A 191 0.30 11.91 32.94
C GLN A 191 -0.38 10.56 32.64
N GLY A 192 0.33 9.44 32.78
CA GLY A 192 -0.20 8.09 32.61
C GLY A 192 -0.26 7.62 31.16
N ALA A 193 0.57 8.16 30.27
CA ALA A 193 0.68 7.68 28.90
C ALA A 193 1.34 6.29 28.85
N ASP A 194 0.95 5.47 27.88
CA ASP A 194 1.49 4.11 27.71
C ASP A 194 3.00 4.15 27.38
N PRO A 195 3.87 3.56 28.22
CA PRO A 195 5.31 3.52 27.98
C PRO A 195 5.69 2.83 26.67
N GLN A 196 4.96 1.80 26.25
CA GLN A 196 5.28 1.05 25.03
C GLN A 196 5.04 1.92 23.79
N VAL A 197 3.95 2.67 23.77
CA VAL A 197 3.66 3.63 22.69
C VAL A 197 4.67 4.78 22.70
N LEU A 198 5.14 5.24 23.87
CA LEU A 198 6.19 6.27 23.92
C LEU A 198 7.53 5.77 23.39
N GLU A 199 7.89 4.53 23.66
CA GLU A 199 9.12 3.93 23.13
C GLU A 199 9.09 3.80 21.61
N SER A 200 7.93 3.53 21.01
CA SER A 200 7.77 3.44 19.55
C SER A 200 7.83 4.79 18.83
N VAL A 201 7.75 5.93 19.52
CA VAL A 201 7.83 7.26 18.89
C VAL A 201 9.26 7.52 18.37
N HIS A 202 9.37 7.70 17.05
CA HIS A 202 10.60 8.01 16.34
C HIS A 202 11.01 9.46 16.58
N THR A 203 12.16 9.62 17.24
CA THR A 203 12.67 10.92 17.64
C THR A 203 14.19 10.94 17.83
N PRO A 204 14.94 11.83 17.16
CA PRO A 204 14.46 12.72 16.10
C PRO A 204 13.87 11.94 14.94
N ILE A 205 12.82 12.46 14.32
CA ILE A 205 12.19 11.87 13.14
C ILE A 205 13.17 11.80 11.96
N GLY A 206 13.09 10.73 11.16
CA GLY A 206 13.83 10.56 9.92
C GLY A 206 15.13 9.78 10.07
N LEU A 207 15.57 9.16 8.98
CA LEU A 207 16.83 8.41 8.94
C LEU A 207 18.04 9.35 9.10
N PRO A 208 19.13 8.92 9.78
CA PRO A 208 20.30 9.75 10.05
C PRO A 208 21.20 9.88 8.80
N ILE A 209 20.71 10.58 7.78
CA ILE A 209 21.41 10.81 6.50
C ILE A 209 22.24 12.10 6.48
N GLY A 210 22.23 12.87 7.57
CA GLY A 210 22.98 14.13 7.68
C GLY A 210 22.35 15.32 6.94
N GLY A 211 21.03 15.30 6.70
CA GLY A 211 20.33 16.38 5.99
C GLY A 211 20.30 17.70 6.76
N GLU A 212 20.52 18.81 6.05
CA GLU A 212 20.57 20.17 6.57
C GLU A 212 19.45 21.05 6.01
N THR A 213 19.05 20.85 4.75
CA THR A 213 17.97 21.61 4.13
C THR A 213 16.60 21.03 4.42
N PRO A 214 15.50 21.82 4.32
CA PRO A 214 14.15 21.28 4.43
C PRO A 214 13.88 20.09 3.49
N GLU A 215 14.41 20.13 2.27
CA GLU A 215 14.25 19.07 1.27
C GLU A 215 14.96 17.78 1.70
N GLU A 216 16.21 17.88 2.18
CA GLU A 216 16.98 16.74 2.67
C GLU A 216 16.33 16.13 3.93
N ILE A 217 15.84 16.97 4.83
CA ILE A 217 15.06 16.52 5.99
C ILE A 217 13.76 15.84 5.54
N GLY A 218 13.08 16.38 4.52
CA GLY A 218 11.90 15.76 3.93
C GLY A 218 12.18 14.36 3.37
N VAL A 219 13.31 14.20 2.65
CA VAL A 219 13.79 12.89 2.17
C VAL A 219 14.08 11.95 3.35
N SER A 220 14.78 12.44 4.39
CA SER A 220 15.08 11.68 5.60
C SER A 220 13.82 11.13 6.28
N ILE A 221 12.79 11.97 6.46
CA ILE A 221 11.51 11.61 7.07
C ILE A 221 10.79 10.56 6.23
N ILE A 222 10.63 10.81 4.93
CA ILE A 222 9.90 9.87 4.06
C ILE A 222 10.66 8.55 3.90
N ALA A 223 12.00 8.57 3.91
CA ALA A 223 12.78 7.35 3.87
C ALA A 223 12.55 6.48 5.12
N GLU A 224 12.40 7.09 6.31
CA GLU A 224 12.03 6.36 7.52
C GLU A 224 10.59 5.81 7.44
N VAL A 225 9.64 6.60 6.95
CA VAL A 225 8.26 6.15 6.72
C VAL A 225 8.22 4.95 5.78
N ILE A 226 8.99 4.97 4.67
CA ILE A 226 9.09 3.84 3.74
C ILE A 226 9.73 2.61 4.41
N GLN A 227 10.76 2.82 5.23
CA GLN A 227 11.41 1.74 5.98
C GLN A 227 10.41 1.03 6.91
N GLU A 228 9.68 1.78 7.71
CA GLU A 228 8.69 1.22 8.66
C GLU A 228 7.53 0.54 7.93
N LYS A 229 7.02 1.17 6.86
CA LYS A 229 6.02 0.56 5.98
C LYS A 229 6.45 -0.82 5.50
N ASN A 230 7.68 -0.93 5.01
CA ASN A 230 8.18 -2.16 4.41
C ASN A 230 8.61 -3.22 5.45
N ARG A 231 8.81 -2.83 6.72
CA ARG A 231 9.05 -3.75 7.84
C ARG A 231 7.79 -4.47 8.29
N CYS A 232 6.70 -3.71 8.47
CA CYS A 232 5.51 -4.24 9.13
C CYS A 232 4.54 -4.93 8.16
N ARG A 233 4.45 -4.51 6.89
CA ARG A 233 3.37 -4.97 5.99
C ARG A 233 3.78 -5.02 4.52
N LYS A 234 4.17 -6.21 4.04
CA LYS A 234 4.36 -6.49 2.60
C LYS A 234 3.02 -6.71 1.88
N ARG A 235 2.10 -5.73 1.91
CA ARG A 235 0.77 -5.86 1.29
C ARG A 235 0.75 -5.15 -0.06
N GLY A 236 1.32 -5.79 -1.07
CA GLY A 236 1.13 -5.42 -2.48
C GLY A 236 -0.19 -6.01 -3.01
N GLY A 237 -0.97 -5.25 -3.78
CA GLY A 237 -2.26 -5.72 -4.27
C GLY A 237 -3.02 -4.67 -5.07
N PHE A 238 -4.32 -4.58 -4.80
CA PHE A 238 -5.28 -3.72 -5.50
C PHE A 238 -5.16 -2.23 -5.12
N THR A 239 -4.31 -1.47 -5.82
CA THR A 239 -4.22 -0.01 -5.58
C THR A 239 -5.55 0.69 -5.88
N LYS A 240 -5.75 1.90 -5.34
CA LYS A 240 -6.95 2.69 -5.62
C LYS A 240 -7.13 2.98 -7.11
N GLU A 241 -6.04 3.23 -7.84
CA GLU A 241 -6.10 3.44 -9.28
C GLU A 241 -6.59 2.19 -10.01
N ILE A 242 -6.06 1.01 -9.64
CA ILE A 242 -6.48 -0.27 -10.23
C ILE A 242 -7.94 -0.56 -9.90
N LEU A 243 -8.36 -0.42 -8.64
CA LEU A 243 -9.76 -0.66 -8.26
C LEU A 243 -10.71 0.29 -8.98
N ARG A 244 -10.37 1.59 -9.08
CA ARG A 244 -11.16 2.56 -9.83
C ARG A 244 -11.26 2.18 -11.30
N ALA A 245 -10.17 1.75 -11.94
CA ALA A 245 -10.16 1.35 -13.34
C ALA A 245 -10.95 0.06 -13.62
N ILE A 246 -10.90 -0.91 -12.68
CA ILE A 246 -11.70 -2.14 -12.75
C ILE A 246 -13.19 -1.82 -12.60
N LEU A 247 -13.55 -0.97 -11.62
CA LEU A 247 -14.92 -0.63 -11.26
C LEU A 247 -15.51 0.57 -12.04
N ASP A 248 -14.80 1.11 -13.04
CA ASP A 248 -15.31 2.24 -13.81
C ASP A 248 -16.46 1.80 -14.72
N GLU A 249 -17.67 2.26 -14.39
CA GLU A 249 -18.91 2.00 -15.14
C GLU A 249 -18.83 2.46 -16.60
N LYS A 250 -18.00 3.46 -16.92
CA LYS A 250 -17.80 3.92 -18.31
C LYS A 250 -17.04 2.90 -19.15
N ASP A 251 -16.18 2.11 -18.51
CA ASP A 251 -15.31 1.13 -19.14
C ASP A 251 -15.79 -0.31 -18.89
N LYS A 252 -17.05 -0.51 -18.46
CA LYS A 252 -17.57 -1.84 -18.07
C LYS A 252 -17.62 -2.84 -19.24
N ASP A 253 -17.80 -2.34 -20.45
CA ASP A 253 -17.88 -3.15 -21.68
C ASP A 253 -16.51 -3.26 -22.38
N ILE A 254 -15.47 -2.62 -21.83
CA ILE A 254 -14.12 -2.69 -22.36
C ILE A 254 -13.40 -3.86 -21.68
N LYS A 255 -12.98 -4.84 -22.47
CA LYS A 255 -12.16 -5.95 -21.97
C LYS A 255 -10.87 -5.43 -21.37
N LYS A 256 -10.51 -5.97 -20.21
CA LYS A 256 -9.26 -5.67 -19.51
C LYS A 256 -8.59 -6.97 -19.12
N VAL A 257 -7.27 -6.95 -18.94
CA VAL A 257 -6.52 -8.04 -18.31
C VAL A 257 -5.84 -7.51 -17.06
N LEU A 258 -6.09 -8.16 -15.94
CA LEU A 258 -5.34 -7.95 -14.71
C LEU A 258 -4.13 -8.87 -14.70
N ALA A 259 -2.95 -8.30 -14.82
CA ALA A 259 -1.68 -8.99 -14.64
C ALA A 259 -1.25 -8.88 -13.17
N THR A 260 -0.99 -10.02 -12.53
CA THR A 260 -0.53 -10.11 -11.13
C THR A 260 0.74 -10.95 -11.05
N ILE A 261 1.82 -10.41 -10.48
CA ILE A 261 3.01 -11.22 -10.14
C ILE A 261 2.65 -12.14 -8.98
N VAL A 262 2.66 -13.45 -9.19
CA VAL A 262 2.34 -14.44 -8.15
C VAL A 262 3.58 -15.09 -7.54
N THR A 263 4.69 -15.14 -8.28
CA THR A 263 6.00 -15.54 -7.74
C THR A 263 7.13 -14.70 -8.32
N LYS A 264 8.23 -14.65 -7.57
CA LYS A 264 9.50 -14.04 -7.96
C LYS A 264 10.64 -14.93 -7.49
N LYS A 265 11.65 -15.10 -8.33
CA LYS A 265 12.97 -15.65 -7.97
C LYS A 265 14.07 -14.74 -8.50
N GLY A 266 15.10 -14.51 -7.70
CA GLY A 266 16.23 -13.66 -8.06
C GLY A 266 15.92 -12.15 -8.03
N SER A 267 16.75 -11.38 -8.70
CA SER A 267 16.71 -9.90 -8.73
C SER A 267 15.69 -9.37 -9.74
N SER A 268 14.40 -9.66 -9.52
CA SER A 268 13.31 -9.05 -10.29
C SER A 268 12.83 -7.72 -9.64
N PRO A 269 12.24 -6.79 -10.41
CA PRO A 269 12.01 -5.42 -9.97
C PRO A 269 10.88 -5.25 -8.95
N ARG A 270 9.93 -6.19 -8.87
CA ARG A 270 8.68 -6.06 -8.09
C ARG A 270 8.33 -7.33 -7.32
N GLU A 271 7.69 -7.17 -6.17
CA GLU A 271 7.32 -8.27 -5.27
C GLU A 271 6.00 -8.95 -5.69
N ALA A 272 5.76 -10.15 -5.16
CA ALA A 272 4.48 -10.85 -5.35
C ALA A 272 3.30 -9.99 -4.86
N GLY A 273 2.19 -10.04 -5.60
CA GLY A 273 1.02 -9.18 -5.41
C GLY A 273 1.08 -7.86 -6.17
N THR A 274 2.18 -7.54 -6.86
CA THR A 274 2.23 -6.38 -7.76
C THR A 274 1.30 -6.59 -8.94
N LYS A 275 0.52 -5.55 -9.29
CA LYS A 275 -0.50 -5.62 -10.34
C LYS A 275 -0.33 -4.55 -11.41
N MET A 276 -0.75 -4.90 -12.63
CA MET A 276 -0.94 -3.98 -13.75
C MET A 276 -2.23 -4.37 -14.47
N LEU A 277 -3.06 -3.38 -14.78
CA LEU A 277 -4.26 -3.56 -15.59
C LEU A 277 -3.95 -3.13 -17.03
N VAL A 278 -4.28 -3.97 -18.00
CA VAL A 278 -4.08 -3.71 -19.44
C VAL A 278 -5.44 -3.63 -20.12
N TYR A 279 -5.73 -2.52 -20.77
CA TYR A 279 -6.95 -2.32 -21.56
C TYR A 279 -6.81 -2.93 -22.95
N GLN A 280 -7.94 -3.27 -23.59
CA GLN A 280 -7.97 -3.78 -24.96
C GLN A 280 -7.34 -2.84 -26.00
N ASP A 281 -7.28 -1.54 -25.72
CA ASP A 281 -6.62 -0.52 -26.57
C ASP A 281 -5.12 -0.32 -26.24
N GLY A 282 -4.57 -1.08 -25.31
CA GLY A 282 -3.16 -1.02 -24.90
C GLY A 282 -2.84 -0.02 -23.79
N ARG A 283 -3.81 0.79 -23.32
CA ARG A 283 -3.61 1.63 -22.12
C ARG A 283 -3.35 0.75 -20.90
N THR A 284 -2.55 1.24 -19.95
CA THR A 284 -2.24 0.52 -18.71
C THR A 284 -2.51 1.36 -17.46
N VAL A 285 -2.82 0.67 -16.36
CA VAL A 285 -2.92 1.25 -15.01
C VAL A 285 -2.06 0.40 -14.06
N GLY A 286 -1.14 1.03 -13.34
CA GLY A 286 -0.13 0.32 -12.56
C GLY A 286 1.05 -0.16 -13.40
N THR A 287 1.98 -0.88 -12.77
CA THR A 287 3.18 -1.42 -13.42
C THR A 287 3.64 -2.66 -12.68
N ILE A 288 4.18 -3.63 -13.43
CA ILE A 288 4.79 -4.85 -12.88
C ILE A 288 6.32 -4.84 -12.94
N GLY A 289 6.93 -3.72 -13.36
CA GLY A 289 8.39 -3.59 -13.36
C GLY A 289 8.99 -2.80 -14.52
N GLY A 290 8.20 -2.42 -15.53
CA GLY A 290 8.70 -1.75 -16.74
C GLY A 290 9.55 -2.65 -17.64
N GLY A 291 10.05 -2.10 -18.75
CA GLY A 291 10.96 -2.78 -19.68
C GLY A 291 10.32 -3.92 -20.49
N CYS A 292 11.13 -4.90 -20.90
CA CYS A 292 10.71 -6.00 -21.79
C CYS A 292 9.61 -6.87 -21.18
N LEU A 293 9.67 -7.15 -19.87
CA LEU A 293 8.63 -7.88 -19.15
C LEU A 293 7.27 -7.21 -19.32
N GLU A 294 7.20 -5.90 -19.12
CA GLU A 294 5.94 -5.16 -19.23
C GLU A 294 5.40 -5.20 -20.67
N ALA A 295 6.28 -5.04 -21.67
CA ALA A 295 5.91 -5.12 -23.08
C ALA A 295 5.38 -6.52 -23.47
N ASP A 296 6.04 -7.60 -23.05
CA ASP A 296 5.58 -8.98 -23.28
C ASP A 296 4.23 -9.25 -22.62
N ILE A 297 4.04 -8.80 -21.37
CA ILE A 297 2.77 -8.95 -20.66
C ILE A 297 1.65 -8.15 -21.34
N ILE A 298 1.91 -6.95 -21.86
CA ILE A 298 0.92 -6.19 -22.65
C ILE A 298 0.54 -6.97 -23.90
N GLN A 299 1.52 -7.47 -24.68
CA GLN A 299 1.24 -8.24 -25.89
C GLN A 299 0.45 -9.52 -25.61
N ARG A 300 0.80 -10.26 -24.57
CA ARG A 300 0.08 -11.47 -24.15
C ARG A 300 -1.34 -11.15 -23.68
N SER A 301 -1.51 -10.04 -22.96
CA SER A 301 -2.83 -9.58 -22.51
C SER A 301 -3.75 -9.27 -23.70
N LEU A 302 -3.23 -8.57 -24.72
CA LEU A 302 -3.98 -8.30 -25.95
C LEU A 302 -4.37 -9.57 -26.70
N ARG A 303 -3.44 -10.55 -26.79
CA ARG A 303 -3.75 -11.87 -27.39
C ARG A 303 -4.79 -12.62 -26.57
N LEU A 304 -4.68 -12.63 -25.24
CA LEU A 304 -5.61 -13.31 -24.35
C LEU A 304 -7.04 -12.76 -24.50
N MET A 305 -7.21 -11.45 -24.55
CA MET A 305 -8.53 -10.80 -24.75
C MET A 305 -9.20 -11.17 -26.08
N SER A 306 -8.40 -11.55 -27.09
CA SER A 306 -8.88 -11.97 -28.41
C SER A 306 -9.34 -13.44 -28.47
N GLN A 307 -9.03 -14.25 -27.44
CA GLN A 307 -9.40 -15.67 -27.38
C GLN A 307 -10.73 -15.84 -26.65
N GLU A 308 -11.64 -16.67 -27.17
CA GLU A 308 -12.99 -16.84 -26.58
C GLU A 308 -13.02 -17.80 -25.38
N ASN A 309 -12.09 -18.76 -25.30
CA ASN A 309 -12.13 -19.86 -24.33
C ASN A 309 -11.06 -19.78 -23.22
N LEU A 310 -10.29 -18.69 -23.15
CA LEU A 310 -9.19 -18.53 -22.20
C LEU A 310 -9.39 -17.24 -21.41
N SER A 311 -9.82 -17.39 -20.15
CA SER A 311 -9.99 -16.27 -19.21
C SER A 311 -8.83 -16.13 -18.22
N LEU A 312 -7.96 -17.15 -18.11
CA LEU A 312 -6.87 -17.19 -17.14
C LEU A 312 -5.62 -17.91 -17.67
N VAL A 313 -4.48 -17.22 -17.65
CA VAL A 313 -3.17 -17.79 -18.03
C VAL A 313 -2.14 -17.49 -16.95
N LEU A 314 -1.39 -18.52 -16.55
CA LEU A 314 -0.18 -18.32 -15.76
C LEU A 314 1.01 -18.29 -16.71
N HIS A 315 1.69 -17.16 -16.80
CA HIS A 315 2.83 -16.96 -17.68
C HIS A 315 4.13 -16.97 -16.87
N HIS A 316 5.06 -17.84 -17.25
CA HIS A 316 6.41 -17.87 -16.70
C HIS A 316 7.34 -17.02 -17.57
N ALA A 317 7.92 -15.97 -16.98
CA ALA A 317 8.90 -15.11 -17.63
C ALA A 317 10.27 -15.30 -16.99
N ASP A 318 11.26 -15.67 -17.80
CA ASP A 318 12.66 -15.81 -17.41
C ASP A 318 13.49 -14.71 -18.10
N MET A 319 14.07 -13.82 -17.29
CA MET A 319 14.90 -12.71 -17.75
C MET A 319 16.41 -12.97 -17.50
N THR A 320 16.81 -14.21 -17.23
CA THR A 320 18.21 -14.57 -16.89
C THR A 320 19.06 -14.99 -18.11
N GLY A 321 18.46 -15.13 -19.29
CA GLY A 321 19.11 -15.65 -20.51
C GLY A 321 20.02 -14.66 -21.25
N LYS A 322 20.78 -15.15 -22.23
CA LYS A 322 21.65 -14.33 -23.11
C LYS A 322 20.89 -13.21 -23.84
N ASP A 323 19.64 -13.45 -24.20
CA ASP A 323 18.77 -12.46 -24.83
C ASP A 323 18.51 -11.24 -23.93
N ALA A 324 18.70 -11.35 -22.61
CA ALA A 324 18.56 -10.25 -21.67
C ALA A 324 19.64 -9.17 -21.81
N GLU A 325 20.87 -9.55 -22.17
CA GLU A 325 21.95 -8.59 -22.43
C GLU A 325 21.72 -7.86 -23.77
N ASP A 326 21.24 -8.57 -24.78
CA ASP A 326 20.97 -8.02 -26.12
C ASP A 326 19.69 -7.16 -26.18
N GLU A 327 18.69 -7.44 -25.35
CA GLU A 327 17.46 -6.63 -25.21
C GLU A 327 17.61 -5.45 -24.23
N GLY A 328 18.80 -5.25 -23.65
CA GLY A 328 19.07 -4.13 -22.73
C GLY A 328 18.40 -4.26 -21.36
N MET A 329 18.13 -5.48 -20.90
CA MET A 329 17.51 -5.74 -19.60
C MET A 329 18.51 -5.53 -18.45
N VAL A 330 18.08 -4.81 -17.40
CA VAL A 330 18.90 -4.53 -16.20
C VAL A 330 18.63 -5.52 -15.06
N CYS A 331 17.50 -6.25 -15.09
CA CYS A 331 17.06 -7.14 -14.01
C CYS A 331 16.99 -8.61 -14.46
N GLY A 332 17.89 -9.47 -13.95
CA GLY A 332 17.97 -10.89 -14.30
C GLY A 332 17.21 -11.81 -13.34
N GLY A 333 15.89 -11.65 -13.22
CA GLY A 333 15.04 -12.49 -12.36
C GLY A 333 14.08 -13.38 -13.14
N MET A 334 13.45 -14.34 -12.46
CA MET A 334 12.30 -15.08 -12.97
C MET A 334 11.03 -14.63 -12.24
N VAL A 335 9.92 -14.52 -12.96
CA VAL A 335 8.61 -14.18 -12.38
C VAL A 335 7.50 -15.03 -13.00
N ASP A 336 6.55 -15.44 -12.19
CA ASP A 336 5.27 -15.96 -12.68
C ASP A 336 4.23 -14.85 -12.62
N VAL A 337 3.57 -14.58 -13.75
CA VAL A 337 2.53 -13.56 -13.88
C VAL A 337 1.21 -14.23 -14.23
N LEU A 338 0.21 -14.06 -13.35
CA LEU A 338 -1.16 -14.47 -13.61
C LEU A 338 -1.87 -13.39 -14.44
N LEU A 339 -2.39 -13.77 -15.59
CA LEU A 339 -3.16 -12.92 -16.51
C LEU A 339 -4.63 -13.34 -16.45
N GLU A 340 -5.49 -12.42 -16.03
CA GLU A 340 -6.92 -12.68 -15.83
C GLU A 340 -7.74 -11.70 -16.66
N VAL A 341 -8.61 -12.20 -17.54
CA VAL A 341 -9.54 -11.36 -18.30
C VAL A 341 -10.68 -10.91 -17.37
N LEU A 342 -10.94 -9.61 -17.35
CA LEU A 342 -12.02 -8.97 -16.59
C LEU A 342 -13.19 -8.54 -17.46
#